data_AF-A0A3S0QGF7-F1
#
_entry.id   AF-A0A3S0QGF7-F1
#
_cell.length_a   1.000
_cell.length_b   1.000
_cell.length_c   1.000
_cell.angle_alpha   90.00
_cell.angle_beta   90.00
_cell.angle_gamma   90.00
#
_symmetry.space_group_name_H-M   'P 1'
#
loop_
_entity.id
_entity.type
_entity.pdbx_description
1 polymer ?
#
loop_
_entity_poly.entity_id
_entity_poly.type
_entity_poly.pdbx_seq_one_letter_code
_entity_poly.pdbx_strand_id
1 'polypeptide(L)'
;MTQFFVTSSYLSQNPDVAEAVARGLFTAQQHFELHGKSEGRSPGPMFDTDYYLARNPDVADAVSGGHLTAYDHFLTHGAGEGRVSFEAFDPEFYLAHNADVAAAVAEAKLTAMEHLIRFGQSEARRISLLLNLGDYIRANRDVAEAVEAGRLTAMDHFLNHGIGEGRDLGNGIVLADFANDPIFTQALASSQIGQALARLEAVAPFMPEFQAPANWTPAADLPIPTDFVPVEGKTLVIPEGVQVPEGMTLPDTFMPVTPVEPEVPAEPEPEPEPEPEPEPGPGPGPGPGPEPEPEPEPEPEPEPEPEPGPGPGPGPGPGPEPEPDDRDDEGDANGANAKTVDILIGLGNGNTGMIDDYLALGTDLSSLIGGQMEDVNGNGDSIIDVGESIVVTGVSSADLSSLSGGNGFGFGLGFGQ
;
A
#
# COMPACT_ATOMS: atom_id res chain seq x y z
N MET A 1 -11.02 7.75 7.73
CA MET A 1 -9.74 8.46 8.00
C MET A 1 -9.08 8.82 6.68
N THR A 2 -8.19 9.81 6.71
CA THR A 2 -7.38 10.27 5.57
C THR A 2 -6.20 9.32 5.36
N GLN A 3 -6.31 8.38 4.40
CA GLN A 3 -5.40 7.23 4.26
C GLN A 3 -3.91 7.58 4.03
N PHE A 4 -3.60 8.80 3.60
CA PHE A 4 -2.24 9.26 3.26
C PHE A 4 -1.72 10.38 4.19
N PHE A 5 -2.47 10.75 5.22
CA PHE A 5 -2.16 11.92 6.03
C PHE A 5 -1.11 11.63 7.11
N VAL A 6 0.01 12.35 7.06
CA VAL A 6 1.11 12.23 8.03
C VAL A 6 1.30 13.57 8.73
N THR A 7 0.84 13.67 9.97
CA THR A 7 0.83 14.91 10.76
C THR A 7 2.19 15.60 10.82
N SER A 8 3.28 14.87 11.05
CA SER A 8 4.65 15.42 11.13
C SER A 8 5.07 16.06 9.80
N SER A 9 4.91 15.34 8.69
CA SER A 9 5.25 15.79 7.34
C SER A 9 4.35 16.95 6.89
N TYR A 10 3.07 16.94 7.28
CA TYR A 10 2.15 18.04 6.97
C TYR A 10 2.53 19.32 7.72
N LEU A 11 2.86 19.23 9.01
CA LEU A 11 3.22 20.39 9.81
C LEU A 11 4.60 20.96 9.47
N SER A 12 5.57 20.14 9.04
CA SER A 12 6.88 20.63 8.60
C SER A 12 6.80 21.44 7.29
N GLN A 13 5.96 20.99 6.35
CA GLN A 13 5.72 21.68 5.08
C GLN A 13 4.81 22.91 5.21
N ASN A 14 4.02 23.01 6.28
CA ASN A 14 3.01 24.05 6.47
C ASN A 14 3.20 24.79 7.82
N PRO A 15 4.20 25.70 7.92
CA PRO A 15 4.51 26.40 9.16
C PRO A 15 3.35 27.25 9.71
N ASP A 16 2.51 27.78 8.82
CA ASP A 16 1.28 28.52 9.15
C ASP A 16 0.27 27.63 9.88
N VAL A 17 0.09 26.40 9.40
CA VAL A 17 -0.76 25.39 10.05
C VAL A 17 -0.15 24.97 11.39
N ALA A 18 1.17 24.75 11.44
CA ALA A 18 1.86 24.41 12.69
C ALA A 18 1.68 25.49 13.77
N GLU A 19 1.72 26.77 13.39
CA GLU A 19 1.49 27.91 14.29
C GLU A 19 0.03 27.98 14.80
N ALA A 20 -0.94 27.57 13.98
CA ALA A 20 -2.35 27.52 14.35
C ALA A 20 -2.70 26.29 15.22
N VAL A 21 -2.10 25.13 14.93
CA VAL A 21 -2.19 23.91 15.74
C VAL A 21 -1.56 24.11 17.12
N ALA A 22 -0.40 24.78 17.20
CA ALA A 22 0.25 25.15 18.46
C ALA A 22 -0.59 26.10 19.34
N ARG A 23 -1.55 26.82 18.75
CA ARG A 23 -2.54 27.65 19.45
C ARG A 23 -3.82 26.90 19.84
N GLY A 24 -3.95 25.62 19.45
CA GLY A 24 -5.15 24.82 19.70
C GLY A 24 -6.38 25.24 18.89
N LEU A 25 -6.19 25.87 17.73
CA LEU A 25 -7.31 26.32 16.87
C LEU A 25 -7.99 25.16 16.14
N PHE A 26 -7.21 24.15 15.77
CA PHE A 26 -7.62 22.91 15.09
C PHE A 26 -6.47 21.90 15.16
N THR A 27 -6.72 20.64 14.79
CA THR A 27 -5.67 19.66 14.49
C THR A 27 -5.14 19.81 13.06
N ALA A 28 -3.95 19.28 12.78
CA ALA A 28 -3.37 19.28 11.44
C ALA A 28 -4.29 18.59 10.40
N GLN A 29 -4.94 17.50 10.81
CA GLN A 29 -5.87 16.75 9.96
C GLN A 29 -7.18 17.52 9.72
N GLN A 30 -7.73 18.19 10.74
CA GLN A 30 -8.89 19.08 10.58
C GLN A 30 -8.58 20.20 9.56
N HIS A 31 -7.39 20.82 9.63
CA HIS A 31 -6.99 21.79 8.62
C HIS A 31 -6.91 21.17 7.23
N PHE A 32 -6.31 19.98 7.08
CA PHE A 32 -6.19 19.34 5.78
C PHE A 32 -7.56 19.03 5.15
N GLU A 33 -8.48 18.45 5.91
CA GLU A 33 -9.81 18.09 5.41
C GLU A 33 -10.69 19.32 5.09
N LEU A 34 -10.61 20.38 5.90
CA LEU A 34 -11.43 21.60 5.72
C LEU A 34 -10.85 22.59 4.71
N HIS A 35 -9.53 22.62 4.55
CA HIS A 35 -8.82 23.64 3.76
C HIS A 35 -7.73 23.03 2.88
N GLY A 36 -6.81 22.26 3.46
CA GLY A 36 -5.56 21.82 2.80
C GLY A 36 -5.76 21.11 1.47
N LYS A 37 -6.77 20.22 1.34
CA LYS A 37 -7.14 19.58 0.07
C LYS A 37 -7.49 20.59 -1.02
N SER A 38 -8.30 21.59 -0.69
CA SER A 38 -8.73 22.64 -1.63
C SER A 38 -7.65 23.69 -1.90
N GLU A 39 -6.69 23.84 -0.99
CA GLU A 39 -5.50 24.68 -1.14
C GLU A 39 -4.37 23.97 -1.91
N GLY A 40 -4.58 22.71 -2.35
CA GLY A 40 -3.58 21.93 -3.08
C GLY A 40 -2.41 21.40 -2.24
N ARG A 41 -2.49 21.45 -0.91
CA ARG A 41 -1.40 20.99 -0.02
C ARG A 41 -1.30 19.46 -0.06
N SER A 42 -0.08 18.92 0.01
CA SER A 42 0.18 17.47 0.07
C SER A 42 -0.05 16.93 1.50
N PRO A 43 -0.82 15.83 1.71
CA PRO A 43 -1.12 15.28 3.05
C PRO A 43 0.06 14.56 3.71
N GLY A 44 1.04 14.09 2.93
CA GLY A 44 2.14 13.25 3.40
C GLY A 44 2.98 12.73 2.23
N PRO A 45 4.09 12.03 2.49
CA PRO A 45 5.08 11.68 1.46
C PRO A 45 4.61 10.65 0.42
N MET A 46 3.46 9.98 0.63
CA MET A 46 2.87 9.01 -0.31
C MET A 46 1.82 9.63 -1.26
N PHE A 47 1.55 10.94 -1.16
CA PHE A 47 0.72 11.69 -2.10
C PHE A 47 1.25 13.11 -2.25
N ASP A 48 1.86 13.41 -3.39
CA ASP A 48 2.34 14.74 -3.75
C ASP A 48 1.33 15.38 -4.71
N THR A 49 0.64 16.43 -4.26
CA THR A 49 -0.42 17.08 -5.04
C THR A 49 0.11 17.75 -6.30
N ASP A 50 1.24 18.46 -6.22
CA ASP A 50 1.81 19.18 -7.36
C ASP A 50 2.32 18.18 -8.41
N TYR A 51 2.99 17.12 -7.96
CA TYR A 51 3.41 16.00 -8.82
C TYR A 51 2.21 15.34 -9.52
N TYR A 52 1.17 15.02 -8.75
CA TYR A 52 -0.02 14.35 -9.28
C TYR A 52 -0.72 15.22 -10.32
N LEU A 53 -0.86 16.53 -10.10
CA LEU A 53 -1.47 17.43 -11.07
C LEU A 53 -0.60 17.66 -12.31
N ALA A 54 0.74 17.75 -12.15
CA ALA A 54 1.66 17.88 -13.27
C ALA A 54 1.62 16.67 -14.21
N ARG A 55 1.43 15.45 -13.66
CA ARG A 55 1.31 14.21 -14.44
C ARG A 55 -0.09 13.97 -15.01
N ASN A 56 -1.12 14.64 -14.49
CA ASN A 56 -2.53 14.40 -14.84
C ASN A 56 -3.25 15.72 -15.24
N PRO A 57 -3.02 16.24 -16.47
CA PRO A 57 -3.59 17.52 -16.91
C PRO A 57 -5.12 17.56 -16.91
N ASP A 58 -5.77 16.42 -17.16
CA ASP A 58 -7.22 16.26 -17.08
C ASP A 58 -7.77 16.51 -15.67
N VAL A 59 -7.02 16.08 -14.64
CA VAL A 59 -7.34 16.33 -13.24
C VAL A 59 -7.00 17.78 -12.87
N ALA A 60 -5.90 18.32 -13.36
CA ALA A 60 -5.52 19.72 -13.15
C ALA A 60 -6.59 20.70 -13.69
N ASP A 61 -7.14 20.43 -14.88
CA ASP A 61 -8.26 21.19 -15.44
C ASP A 61 -9.52 21.09 -14.56
N ALA A 62 -9.85 19.89 -14.05
CA ALA A 62 -11.02 19.67 -13.21
C ALA A 62 -10.90 20.31 -11.80
N VAL A 63 -9.69 20.31 -11.24
CA VAL A 63 -9.35 21.00 -9.97
C VAL A 63 -9.38 22.52 -10.16
N SER A 64 -8.85 23.03 -11.27
CA SER A 64 -8.92 24.45 -11.65
C SER A 64 -10.37 24.92 -11.85
N GLY A 65 -11.24 24.04 -12.37
CA GLY A 65 -12.69 24.26 -12.45
C GLY A 65 -13.43 24.19 -11.11
N GLY A 66 -12.77 23.82 -10.01
CA GLY A 66 -13.36 23.70 -8.68
C GLY A 66 -14.32 22.52 -8.52
N HIS A 67 -14.22 21.49 -9.37
CA HIS A 67 -15.15 20.35 -9.37
C HIS A 67 -14.83 19.30 -8.30
N LEU A 68 -13.55 19.16 -7.95
CA LEU A 68 -13.00 18.24 -6.95
C LEU A 68 -11.60 18.69 -6.54
N THR A 69 -10.98 18.02 -5.56
CA THR A 69 -9.55 18.20 -5.25
C THR A 69 -8.71 17.08 -5.88
N ALA A 70 -7.41 17.32 -6.03
CA ALA A 70 -6.45 16.32 -6.53
C ALA A 70 -6.47 15.03 -5.69
N TYR A 71 -6.53 15.20 -4.36
CA TYR A 71 -6.56 14.12 -3.40
C TYR A 71 -7.88 13.33 -3.47
N ASP A 72 -9.03 14.01 -3.54
CA ASP A 72 -10.32 13.34 -3.68
C ASP A 72 -10.41 12.58 -5.03
N HIS A 73 -9.85 13.13 -6.12
CA HIS A 73 -9.74 12.41 -7.40
C HIS A 73 -8.93 11.11 -7.26
N PHE A 74 -7.78 11.17 -6.60
CA PHE A 74 -6.91 10.01 -6.45
C PHE A 74 -7.56 8.89 -5.63
N LEU A 75 -8.20 9.23 -4.51
CA LEU A 75 -8.90 8.26 -3.68
C LEU A 75 -10.09 7.59 -4.38
N THR A 76 -10.79 8.32 -5.26
CA THR A 76 -12.04 7.84 -5.88
C THR A 76 -11.83 7.19 -7.26
N HIS A 77 -10.80 7.60 -7.99
CA HIS A 77 -10.54 7.16 -9.37
C HIS A 77 -9.06 6.81 -9.56
N GLY A 78 -8.14 7.74 -9.24
CA GLY A 78 -6.73 7.64 -9.65
C GLY A 78 -6.00 6.39 -9.19
N ALA A 79 -6.24 5.90 -7.97
CA ALA A 79 -5.64 4.66 -7.48
C ALA A 79 -6.12 3.42 -8.26
N GLY A 80 -7.39 3.40 -8.68
CA GLY A 80 -7.98 2.34 -9.52
C GLY A 80 -7.58 2.45 -10.99
N GLU A 81 -7.31 3.66 -11.47
CA GLU A 81 -6.76 3.96 -12.80
C GLU A 81 -5.25 3.72 -12.91
N GLY A 82 -4.58 3.32 -11.81
CA GLY A 82 -3.13 3.10 -11.79
C GLY A 82 -2.28 4.37 -11.89
N ARG A 83 -2.83 5.55 -11.56
CA ARG A 83 -2.09 6.82 -11.61
C ARG A 83 -1.03 6.89 -10.51
N VAL A 84 0.15 7.38 -10.87
CA VAL A 84 1.29 7.60 -9.97
C VAL A 84 1.02 8.79 -9.06
N SER A 85 1.02 8.63 -7.74
CA SER A 85 0.75 9.71 -6.77
C SER A 85 1.99 10.33 -6.11
N PHE A 86 3.15 9.66 -6.19
CA PHE A 86 4.44 10.18 -5.73
C PHE A 86 5.57 9.44 -6.44
N GLU A 87 6.73 10.09 -6.58
CA GLU A 87 7.83 9.61 -7.43
C GLU A 87 8.34 8.19 -7.08
N ALA A 88 8.39 7.82 -5.80
CA ALA A 88 8.91 6.52 -5.38
C ALA A 88 7.95 5.33 -5.61
N PHE A 89 6.78 5.52 -6.23
CA PHE A 89 5.83 4.43 -6.46
C PHE A 89 5.11 4.54 -7.81
N ASP A 90 5.63 3.79 -8.79
CA ASP A 90 4.91 3.46 -10.01
C ASP A 90 4.07 2.16 -9.80
N PRO A 91 2.73 2.23 -9.88
CA PRO A 91 1.86 1.06 -9.79
C PRO A 91 2.18 -0.02 -10.84
N GLU A 92 2.55 0.33 -12.06
CA GLU A 92 2.85 -0.63 -13.13
C GLU A 92 4.11 -1.43 -12.79
N PHE A 93 5.19 -0.73 -12.42
CA PHE A 93 6.41 -1.35 -11.91
C PHE A 93 6.13 -2.25 -10.69
N TYR A 94 5.33 -1.78 -9.73
CA TYR A 94 5.04 -2.52 -8.51
C TYR A 94 4.34 -3.85 -8.80
N LEU A 95 3.34 -3.86 -9.67
CA LEU A 95 2.63 -5.08 -10.04
C LEU A 95 3.50 -6.02 -10.89
N ALA A 96 4.34 -5.49 -11.78
CA ALA A 96 5.29 -6.28 -12.56
C ALA A 96 6.31 -7.05 -11.68
N HIS A 97 6.64 -6.52 -10.50
CA HIS A 97 7.61 -7.12 -9.57
C HIS A 97 6.97 -7.88 -8.38
N ASN A 98 5.65 -7.82 -8.21
CA ASN A 98 4.92 -8.47 -7.12
C ASN A 98 3.69 -9.20 -7.68
N ALA A 99 3.91 -10.38 -8.27
CA ALA A 99 2.90 -11.11 -9.05
C ALA A 99 1.66 -11.54 -8.26
N ASP A 100 1.80 -11.77 -6.95
CA ASP A 100 0.69 -12.01 -6.03
C ASP A 100 -0.21 -10.78 -5.86
N VAL A 101 0.38 -9.59 -5.83
CA VAL A 101 -0.35 -8.31 -5.80
C VAL A 101 -1.02 -8.06 -7.16
N ALA A 102 -0.33 -8.34 -8.27
CA ALA A 102 -0.91 -8.27 -9.60
C ALA A 102 -2.16 -9.15 -9.75
N ALA A 103 -2.13 -10.37 -9.20
CA ALA A 103 -3.31 -11.25 -9.14
C ALA A 103 -4.45 -10.65 -8.30
N ALA A 104 -4.15 -10.10 -7.11
CA ALA A 104 -5.16 -9.47 -6.25
C ALA A 104 -5.81 -8.23 -6.89
N VAL A 105 -5.04 -7.43 -7.64
CA VAL A 105 -5.54 -6.27 -8.42
C VAL A 105 -6.38 -6.73 -9.60
N ALA A 106 -5.96 -7.78 -10.34
CA ALA A 106 -6.73 -8.34 -11.45
C ALA A 106 -8.07 -8.95 -11.00
N GLU A 107 -8.15 -9.43 -9.76
CA GLU A 107 -9.39 -9.89 -9.11
C GLU A 107 -10.21 -8.74 -8.46
N ALA A 108 -9.81 -7.48 -8.66
CA ALA A 108 -10.44 -6.27 -8.12
C ALA A 108 -10.62 -6.27 -6.58
N LYS A 109 -9.76 -6.99 -5.85
CA LYS A 109 -9.80 -7.07 -4.38
C LYS A 109 -9.30 -5.79 -3.69
N LEU A 110 -8.39 -5.09 -4.37
CA LEU A 110 -7.65 -3.92 -3.88
C LEU A 110 -6.88 -3.30 -5.05
N THR A 111 -6.50 -2.03 -4.94
CA THR A 111 -5.57 -1.37 -5.85
C THR A 111 -4.11 -1.60 -5.45
N ALA A 112 -3.16 -1.37 -6.37
CA ALA A 112 -1.72 -1.45 -6.08
C ALA A 112 -1.32 -0.55 -4.89
N MET A 113 -1.91 0.66 -4.82
CA MET A 113 -1.68 1.61 -3.74
C MET A 113 -2.26 1.13 -2.41
N GLU A 114 -3.47 0.58 -2.41
CA GLU A 114 -4.05 -0.02 -1.20
C GLU A 114 -3.24 -1.21 -0.71
N HIS A 115 -2.66 -2.02 -1.61
CA HIS A 115 -1.72 -3.06 -1.22
C HIS A 115 -0.54 -2.46 -0.46
N LEU A 116 0.13 -1.46 -1.04
CA LEU A 116 1.30 -0.81 -0.45
C LEU A 116 1.00 -0.30 0.96
N ILE A 117 -0.13 0.38 1.15
CA ILE A 117 -0.48 1.01 2.42
C ILE A 117 -0.94 0.00 3.47
N ARG A 118 -1.74 -0.99 3.08
CA ARG A 118 -2.31 -1.96 4.05
C ARG A 118 -1.33 -3.07 4.42
N PHE A 119 -0.45 -3.46 3.50
CA PHE A 119 0.43 -4.63 3.64
C PHE A 119 1.87 -4.31 3.22
N GLY A 120 2.05 -3.82 1.99
CA GLY A 120 3.36 -3.77 1.31
C GLY A 120 4.43 -2.96 2.04
N GLN A 121 4.06 -1.89 2.76
CA GLN A 121 5.00 -1.08 3.55
C GLN A 121 5.66 -1.82 4.73
N SER A 122 5.02 -2.91 5.20
CA SER A 122 5.47 -3.78 6.29
C SER A 122 6.04 -5.10 5.78
N GLU A 123 6.06 -5.31 4.46
CA GLU A 123 6.54 -6.53 3.80
C GLU A 123 7.87 -6.28 3.08
N ALA A 124 8.61 -7.35 2.77
CA ALA A 124 9.87 -7.30 2.03
C ALA A 124 9.66 -7.09 0.51
N ARG A 125 8.97 -6.01 0.14
CA ARG A 125 8.52 -5.74 -1.23
C ARG A 125 9.50 -4.88 -2.02
N ARG A 126 9.68 -5.21 -3.30
CA ARG A 126 10.28 -4.32 -4.30
C ARG A 126 9.23 -3.29 -4.73
N ILE A 127 9.47 -2.03 -4.41
CA ILE A 127 8.54 -0.90 -4.59
C ILE A 127 8.83 -0.16 -5.89
N SER A 128 10.11 0.11 -6.15
CA SER A 128 10.59 0.86 -7.32
C SER A 128 11.90 0.25 -7.86
N LEU A 129 12.45 0.87 -8.91
CA LEU A 129 13.78 0.55 -9.43
C LEU A 129 14.84 0.53 -8.31
N LEU A 130 14.79 1.55 -7.45
CA LEU A 130 15.74 1.78 -6.36
C LEU A 130 15.38 1.07 -5.06
N LEU A 131 14.10 1.00 -4.71
CA LEU A 131 13.68 0.62 -3.36
C LEU A 131 13.12 -0.80 -3.32
N ASN A 132 13.82 -1.67 -2.58
CA ASN A 132 13.26 -2.91 -2.05
C ASN A 132 13.34 -2.87 -0.53
N LEU A 133 12.20 -2.92 0.14
CA LEU A 133 12.13 -2.82 1.60
C LEU A 133 12.87 -3.98 2.28
N GLY A 134 12.89 -5.17 1.66
CA GLY A 134 13.67 -6.31 2.16
C GLY A 134 15.18 -6.10 2.07
N ASP A 135 15.66 -5.33 1.09
CA ASP A 135 17.08 -5.02 0.91
C ASP A 135 17.49 -3.88 1.86
N TYR A 136 16.64 -2.85 1.96
CA TYR A 136 16.78 -1.73 2.88
C TYR A 136 16.83 -2.15 4.36
N ILE A 137 15.93 -3.05 4.79
CA ILE A 137 15.93 -3.62 6.15
C ILE A 137 17.23 -4.40 6.42
N ARG A 138 17.70 -5.20 5.46
CA ARG A 138 18.93 -6.00 5.62
C ARG A 138 20.19 -5.13 5.70
N ALA A 139 20.22 -3.99 5.02
CA ALA A 139 21.32 -3.03 5.08
C ALA A 139 21.32 -2.22 6.40
N ASN A 140 20.14 -1.88 6.93
CA ASN A 140 19.98 -0.99 8.09
C ASN A 140 19.45 -1.75 9.32
N ARG A 141 20.36 -2.34 10.09
CA ARG A 141 20.03 -3.17 11.26
C ARG A 141 19.17 -2.45 12.31
N ASP A 142 19.42 -1.18 12.56
CA ASP A 142 18.64 -0.37 13.51
C ASP A 142 17.20 -0.13 13.04
N VAL A 143 16.98 -0.05 11.72
CA VAL A 143 15.65 -0.02 11.10
C VAL A 143 14.98 -1.38 11.25
N ALA A 144 15.70 -2.49 11.01
CA ALA A 144 15.18 -3.84 11.24
C ALA A 144 14.69 -4.05 12.68
N GLU A 145 15.49 -3.66 13.67
CA GLU A 145 15.14 -3.72 15.10
C GLU A 145 13.97 -2.77 15.49
N ALA A 146 13.65 -1.77 14.66
CA ALA A 146 12.49 -0.89 14.84
C ALA A 146 11.21 -1.43 14.17
N VAL A 147 11.33 -2.04 13.00
CA VAL A 147 10.24 -2.73 12.29
C VAL A 147 9.79 -3.97 13.05
N GLU A 148 10.71 -4.83 13.50
CA GLU A 148 10.40 -6.03 14.30
C GLU A 148 9.68 -5.68 15.62
N ALA A 149 10.03 -4.53 16.21
CA ALA A 149 9.38 -4.03 17.42
C ALA A 149 8.07 -3.25 17.16
N GLY A 150 7.58 -3.21 15.92
CA GLY A 150 6.33 -2.52 15.54
C GLY A 150 6.36 -1.01 15.76
N ARG A 151 7.53 -0.37 15.80
CA ARG A 151 7.66 1.08 16.08
C ARG A 151 7.43 1.95 14.84
N LEU A 152 7.72 1.42 13.67
CA LEU A 152 7.59 2.07 12.36
C LEU A 152 7.55 1.00 11.25
N THR A 153 7.20 1.40 10.03
CA THR A 153 7.36 0.55 8.84
C THR A 153 8.67 0.91 8.12
N ALA A 154 9.22 -0.01 7.32
CA ALA A 154 10.46 0.27 6.59
C ALA A 154 10.29 1.42 5.57
N MET A 155 9.09 1.52 4.98
CA MET A 155 8.71 2.64 4.11
C MET A 155 8.64 3.97 4.88
N ASP A 156 8.00 3.97 6.05
CA ASP A 156 7.92 5.16 6.91
C ASP A 156 9.31 5.66 7.31
N HIS A 157 10.19 4.76 7.76
CA HIS A 157 11.58 5.11 8.03
C HIS A 157 12.27 5.67 6.78
N PHE A 158 12.18 5.00 5.63
CA PHE A 158 12.83 5.44 4.40
C PHE A 158 12.42 6.86 4.01
N LEU A 159 11.11 7.13 3.91
CA LEU A 159 10.57 8.41 3.44
C LEU A 159 10.79 9.57 4.42
N ASN A 160 10.64 9.33 5.74
CA ASN A 160 10.71 10.39 6.75
C ASN A 160 12.11 10.59 7.35
N HIS A 161 13.01 9.59 7.26
CA HIS A 161 14.32 9.61 7.92
C HIS A 161 15.46 9.16 6.99
N GLY A 162 15.31 8.00 6.34
CA GLY A 162 16.38 7.30 5.64
C GLY A 162 17.06 8.11 4.54
N ILE A 163 16.30 8.92 3.80
CA ILE A 163 16.83 9.80 2.75
C ILE A 163 17.68 10.93 3.35
N GLY A 164 17.20 11.59 4.41
CA GLY A 164 17.95 12.66 5.10
C GLY A 164 19.15 12.15 5.90
N GLU A 165 19.13 10.89 6.34
CA GLU A 165 20.21 10.23 7.08
C GLU A 165 21.29 9.61 6.19
N GLY A 166 21.13 9.61 4.86
CA GLY A 166 22.14 9.08 3.94
C GLY A 166 22.26 7.55 3.95
N ARG A 167 21.17 6.83 4.26
CA ARG A 167 21.18 5.36 4.47
C ARG A 167 21.54 4.55 3.22
N ASP A 168 21.94 3.30 3.43
CA ASP A 168 22.17 2.30 2.37
C ASP A 168 20.84 1.69 1.91
N LEU A 169 20.60 1.58 0.60
CA LEU A 169 19.40 0.95 0.04
C LEU A 169 19.50 -0.58 -0.07
N GLY A 170 20.68 -1.16 0.18
CA GLY A 170 20.94 -2.60 0.11
C GLY A 170 21.16 -3.14 -1.30
N ASN A 171 21.19 -2.26 -2.31
CA ASN A 171 21.43 -2.56 -3.73
C ASN A 171 22.65 -1.82 -4.30
N GLY A 172 23.60 -1.42 -3.43
CA GLY A 172 24.80 -0.67 -3.82
C GLY A 172 24.61 0.85 -3.91
N ILE A 173 23.38 1.37 -3.84
CA ILE A 173 23.13 2.80 -3.68
C ILE A 173 23.17 3.16 -2.19
N VAL A 174 24.17 3.97 -1.81
CA VAL A 174 24.24 4.59 -0.49
C VAL A 174 23.88 6.06 -0.63
N LEU A 175 22.84 6.53 0.05
CA LEU A 175 22.33 7.89 -0.13
C LEU A 175 23.33 8.96 0.36
N ALA A 176 24.26 8.61 1.24
CA ALA A 176 25.40 9.47 1.61
C ALA A 176 26.34 9.78 0.43
N ASP A 177 26.39 8.97 -0.64
CA ASP A 177 27.21 9.24 -1.83
C ASP A 177 26.71 10.48 -2.61
N PHE A 178 25.46 10.90 -2.37
CA PHE A 178 24.82 12.08 -2.94
C PHE A 178 25.01 13.35 -2.09
N ALA A 179 25.76 13.30 -0.98
CA ALA A 179 25.89 14.43 -0.03
C ALA A 179 26.58 15.68 -0.63
N ASN A 180 27.25 15.55 -1.77
CA ASN A 180 27.83 16.67 -2.53
C ASN A 180 26.96 17.15 -3.71
N ASP A 181 25.92 16.41 -4.08
CA ASP A 181 25.12 16.72 -5.27
C ASP A 181 24.19 17.92 -4.99
N PRO A 182 24.31 19.03 -5.73
CA PRO A 182 23.57 20.25 -5.43
C PRO A 182 22.05 20.10 -5.66
N ILE A 183 21.64 19.22 -6.58
CA ILE A 183 20.21 18.97 -6.87
C ILE A 183 19.59 18.17 -5.73
N PHE A 184 20.22 17.05 -5.33
CA PHE A 184 19.77 16.23 -4.22
C PHE A 184 19.75 17.02 -2.90
N THR A 185 20.85 17.69 -2.55
CA THR A 185 20.93 18.46 -1.29
C THR A 185 19.97 19.64 -1.24
N GLN A 186 19.73 20.34 -2.36
CA GLN A 186 18.72 21.40 -2.42
C GLN A 186 17.30 20.83 -2.27
N ALA A 187 17.00 19.68 -2.87
CA ALA A 187 15.71 19.03 -2.70
C ALA A 187 15.45 18.67 -1.22
N LEU A 188 16.45 18.11 -0.52
CA LEU A 188 16.33 17.85 0.93
C LEU A 188 16.19 19.12 1.76
N ALA A 189 16.96 20.17 1.48
CA ALA A 189 16.85 21.46 2.17
C ALA A 189 15.47 22.11 1.98
N SER A 190 14.84 21.89 0.83
CA SER A 190 13.46 22.32 0.52
C SER A 190 12.37 21.35 1.02
N SER A 191 12.72 20.23 1.66
CA SER A 191 11.80 19.13 2.01
C SER A 191 11.08 18.49 0.79
N GLN A 192 11.62 18.64 -0.41
CA GLN A 192 11.08 18.14 -1.67
C GLN A 192 11.54 16.69 -1.91
N ILE A 193 11.06 15.76 -1.07
CA ILE A 193 11.46 14.34 -1.09
C ILE A 193 11.26 13.69 -2.47
N GLY A 194 10.19 14.03 -3.19
CA GLY A 194 9.96 13.56 -4.57
C GLY A 194 11.08 13.95 -5.55
N GLN A 195 11.61 15.17 -5.46
CA GLN A 195 12.72 15.62 -6.30
C GLN A 195 14.05 14.97 -5.91
N ALA A 196 14.26 14.70 -4.61
CA ALA A 196 15.41 13.94 -4.14
C ALA A 196 15.38 12.52 -4.71
N LEU A 197 14.21 11.86 -4.69
CA LEU A 197 14.00 10.54 -5.28
C LEU A 197 14.22 10.52 -6.80
N ALA A 198 13.66 11.49 -7.53
CA ALA A 198 13.89 11.64 -8.97
C ALA A 198 15.38 11.78 -9.31
N ARG A 199 16.14 12.52 -8.49
CA ARG A 199 17.59 12.68 -8.66
C ARG A 199 18.36 11.38 -8.37
N LEU A 200 17.94 10.61 -7.37
CA LEU A 200 18.51 9.28 -7.13
C LEU A 200 18.27 8.36 -8.33
N GLU A 201 17.07 8.37 -8.90
CA GLU A 201 16.69 7.47 -9.99
C GLU A 201 17.39 7.82 -11.31
N ALA A 202 17.60 9.11 -11.58
CA ALA A 202 18.37 9.57 -12.73
C ALA A 202 19.87 9.22 -12.66
N VAL A 203 20.44 9.06 -11.46
CA VAL A 203 21.89 8.83 -11.26
C VAL A 203 22.25 7.37 -10.98
N ALA A 204 21.40 6.63 -10.27
CA ALA A 204 21.67 5.25 -9.85
C ALA A 204 22.09 4.30 -11.00
N PRO A 205 21.49 4.34 -12.21
CA PRO A 205 21.96 3.52 -13.35
C PRO A 205 23.43 3.72 -13.73
N PHE A 206 24.02 4.86 -13.37
CA PHE A 206 25.41 5.22 -13.67
C PHE A 206 26.35 4.93 -12.48
N MET A 207 25.85 4.48 -11.33
CA MET A 207 26.67 4.11 -10.17
C MET A 207 27.24 2.68 -10.36
N PRO A 208 28.57 2.46 -10.31
CA PRO A 208 29.18 1.16 -10.62
C PRO A 208 28.71 0.00 -9.73
N GLU A 209 28.32 0.30 -8.49
CA GLU A 209 27.87 -0.70 -7.52
C GLU A 209 26.36 -1.02 -7.61
N PHE A 210 25.60 -0.32 -8.46
CA PHE A 210 24.14 -0.44 -8.53
C PHE A 210 23.67 -1.83 -8.98
N GLN A 211 22.85 -2.45 -8.14
CA GLN A 211 22.21 -3.74 -8.39
C GLN A 211 20.78 -3.49 -8.87
N ALA A 212 20.64 -3.29 -10.18
CA ALA A 212 19.36 -3.20 -10.86
C ALA A 212 18.51 -4.49 -10.64
N PRO A 213 17.16 -4.39 -10.64
CA PRO A 213 16.29 -5.56 -10.63
C PRO A 213 16.54 -6.49 -11.82
N ALA A 214 16.29 -7.79 -11.63
CA ALA A 214 16.46 -8.77 -12.69
C ALA A 214 15.60 -8.43 -13.92
N ASN A 215 16.20 -8.56 -15.11
CA ASN A 215 15.60 -8.20 -16.41
C ASN A 215 15.32 -6.71 -16.64
N TRP A 216 15.77 -5.81 -15.75
CA TRP A 216 15.78 -4.38 -16.04
C TRP A 216 16.98 -4.01 -16.92
N THR A 217 16.75 -3.17 -17.91
CA THR A 217 17.79 -2.61 -18.79
C THR A 217 17.54 -1.11 -18.97
N PRO A 218 18.57 -0.25 -18.91
CA PRO A 218 18.39 1.17 -19.14
C PRO A 218 17.95 1.45 -20.58
N ALA A 219 17.21 2.55 -20.79
CA ALA A 219 16.88 3.03 -22.12
C ALA A 219 18.16 3.49 -22.85
N ALA A 220 18.26 3.26 -24.16
CA ALA A 220 19.46 3.61 -24.93
C ALA A 220 19.74 5.13 -24.94
N ASP A 221 18.71 5.94 -24.77
CA ASP A 221 18.72 7.41 -24.69
C ASP A 221 18.60 7.95 -23.26
N LEU A 222 18.88 7.12 -22.24
CA LEU A 222 18.87 7.52 -20.83
C LEU A 222 19.76 8.77 -20.59
N PRO A 223 19.20 9.89 -20.07
CA PRO A 223 19.96 11.11 -19.88
C PRO A 223 21.18 10.94 -18.97
N ILE A 224 22.38 11.23 -19.49
CA ILE A 224 23.64 11.10 -18.76
C ILE A 224 23.78 12.27 -17.76
N PRO A 225 23.90 12.01 -16.45
CA PRO A 225 23.91 13.05 -15.41
C PRO A 225 25.29 13.72 -15.30
N THR A 226 25.68 14.47 -16.32
CA THR A 226 26.98 15.19 -16.38
C THR A 226 27.08 16.34 -15.37
N ASP A 227 25.99 16.68 -14.69
CA ASP A 227 25.92 17.65 -13.60
C ASP A 227 26.05 17.02 -12.20
N PHE A 228 26.16 15.68 -12.09
CA PHE A 228 26.29 14.98 -10.82
C PHE A 228 27.64 15.25 -10.16
N VAL A 229 27.58 15.63 -8.88
CA VAL A 229 28.76 15.89 -8.05
C VAL A 229 28.85 14.82 -6.96
N PRO A 230 29.59 13.72 -7.18
CA PRO A 230 29.77 12.67 -6.19
C PRO A 230 30.59 13.14 -4.97
N VAL A 231 30.55 12.34 -3.89
CA VAL A 231 31.55 12.40 -2.82
C VAL A 231 32.94 11.97 -3.30
N GLU A 232 33.99 12.34 -2.56
CA GLU A 232 35.37 12.03 -2.92
C GLU A 232 35.60 10.51 -3.05
N GLY A 233 36.20 10.08 -4.17
CA GLY A 233 36.48 8.68 -4.46
C GLY A 233 35.34 7.90 -5.13
N LYS A 234 34.15 8.50 -5.31
CA LYS A 234 33.07 7.92 -6.10
C LYS A 234 33.12 8.42 -7.55
N THR A 235 32.80 7.55 -8.49
CA THR A 235 32.84 7.78 -9.93
C THR A 235 31.66 7.10 -10.61
N LEU A 236 31.19 7.64 -11.73
CA LEU A 236 30.13 7.07 -12.54
C LEU A 236 30.68 6.18 -13.67
N VAL A 237 29.84 5.33 -14.24
CA VAL A 237 30.08 4.56 -15.47
C VAL A 237 28.93 4.78 -16.45
N ILE A 238 29.18 4.60 -17.75
CA ILE A 238 28.09 4.47 -18.72
C ILE A 238 27.62 3.01 -18.67
N PRO A 239 26.38 2.72 -18.25
CA PRO A 239 25.88 1.34 -18.20
C PRO A 239 25.67 0.77 -19.60
N GLU A 240 25.71 -0.56 -19.70
CA GLU A 240 25.56 -1.27 -20.98
C GLU A 240 24.23 -0.90 -21.67
N GLY A 241 24.30 -0.64 -22.98
CA GLY A 241 23.16 -0.23 -23.80
C GLY A 241 22.90 1.28 -23.88
N VAL A 242 23.39 2.09 -22.93
CA VAL A 242 23.24 3.56 -22.98
C VAL A 242 24.21 4.17 -24.00
N GLN A 243 23.68 5.04 -24.86
CA GLN A 243 24.44 5.70 -25.92
C GLN A 243 24.91 7.08 -25.45
N VAL A 244 26.22 7.33 -25.55
CA VAL A 244 26.78 8.67 -25.37
C VAL A 244 26.50 9.50 -26.63
N PRO A 245 25.77 10.63 -26.56
CA PRO A 245 25.47 11.46 -27.73
C PRO A 245 26.73 11.97 -28.44
N GLU A 246 26.69 12.03 -29.78
CA GLU A 246 27.84 12.48 -30.58
C GLU A 246 28.28 13.90 -30.18
N GLY A 247 29.56 14.05 -29.87
CA GLY A 247 30.15 15.33 -29.42
C GLY A 247 29.95 15.65 -27.93
N MET A 248 29.27 14.79 -27.15
CA MET A 248 29.28 14.91 -25.69
C MET A 248 30.67 14.56 -25.13
N THR A 249 31.21 15.46 -24.32
CA THR A 249 32.39 15.20 -23.48
C THR A 249 31.92 14.82 -22.07
N LEU A 250 32.26 13.61 -21.62
CA LEU A 250 32.01 13.17 -20.25
C LEU A 250 32.96 13.91 -19.27
N PRO A 251 32.47 14.39 -18.11
CA PRO A 251 33.33 14.91 -17.05
C PRO A 251 34.24 13.84 -16.44
N ASP A 252 35.32 14.25 -15.79
CA ASP A 252 36.26 13.38 -15.05
C ASP A 252 35.62 12.61 -13.87
N THR A 253 34.35 12.88 -13.55
CA THR A 253 33.54 12.10 -12.60
C THR A 253 33.13 10.74 -13.16
N PHE A 254 33.15 10.56 -14.49
CA PHE A 254 32.97 9.26 -15.12
C PHE A 254 34.32 8.53 -15.19
N MET A 255 34.31 7.23 -14.89
CA MET A 255 35.43 6.35 -15.19
C MET A 255 35.80 6.49 -16.67
N PRO A 256 37.10 6.56 -17.02
CA PRO A 256 37.50 6.67 -18.41
C PRO A 256 36.93 5.50 -19.18
N VAL A 257 36.10 5.78 -20.18
CA VAL A 257 35.60 4.77 -21.11
C VAL A 257 36.83 4.14 -21.75
N THR A 258 37.19 2.92 -21.34
CA THR A 258 38.26 2.18 -21.98
C THR A 258 37.88 2.09 -23.45
N PRO A 259 38.67 2.64 -24.38
CA PRO A 259 38.40 2.46 -25.79
C PRO A 259 38.27 0.97 -26.02
N VAL A 260 37.15 0.52 -26.59
CA VAL A 260 37.06 -0.85 -27.08
C VAL A 260 38.13 -0.93 -28.16
N GLU A 261 39.28 -1.51 -27.80
CA GLU A 261 40.37 -1.75 -28.72
C GLU A 261 39.73 -2.57 -29.85
N PRO A 262 39.75 -2.07 -31.11
CA PRO A 262 38.98 -2.68 -32.17
C PRO A 262 39.43 -4.14 -32.26
N GLU A 263 38.51 -5.08 -32.01
CA GLU A 263 38.84 -6.49 -31.92
C GLU A 263 39.67 -6.85 -33.13
N VAL A 264 40.96 -7.11 -32.91
CA VAL A 264 41.86 -7.55 -33.96
C VAL A 264 41.23 -8.83 -34.46
N PRO A 265 40.76 -8.91 -35.72
CA PRO A 265 40.07 -10.10 -36.19
C PRO A 265 41.00 -11.27 -35.93
N ALA A 266 40.54 -12.22 -35.10
CA ALA A 266 41.35 -13.38 -34.76
C ALA A 266 41.87 -13.97 -36.07
N GLU A 267 43.19 -14.20 -36.15
CA GLU A 267 43.76 -14.84 -37.34
C GLU A 267 42.93 -16.11 -37.61
N PRO A 268 42.47 -16.33 -38.85
CA PRO A 268 41.58 -17.44 -39.13
C PRO A 268 42.25 -18.72 -38.66
N GLU A 269 41.59 -19.44 -37.74
CA GLU A 269 42.11 -20.70 -37.23
C GLU A 269 42.46 -21.60 -38.44
N PRO A 270 43.63 -22.26 -38.43
CA PRO A 270 44.04 -23.08 -39.56
C PRO A 270 42.95 -24.14 -39.80
N GLU A 271 42.49 -24.25 -41.06
CA GLU A 271 41.45 -25.19 -41.44
C GLU A 271 41.76 -26.58 -40.85
N PRO A 272 40.83 -27.20 -40.10
CA PRO A 272 41.10 -28.48 -39.46
C PRO A 272 41.45 -29.51 -40.55
N GLU A 273 42.54 -30.25 -40.34
CA GLU A 273 42.94 -31.32 -41.26
C GLU A 273 41.75 -32.29 -41.45
N PRO A 274 41.44 -32.70 -42.68
CA PRO A 274 40.26 -33.52 -42.94
C PRO A 274 40.37 -34.85 -42.19
N GLU A 275 39.43 -35.09 -41.28
CA GLU A 275 39.35 -36.34 -40.53
C GLU A 275 39.29 -37.53 -41.50
N PRO A 276 40.01 -38.65 -41.21
CA PRO A 276 39.97 -39.82 -42.08
C PRO A 276 38.55 -40.40 -42.12
N GLU A 277 38.06 -40.70 -43.34
CA GLU A 277 36.73 -41.27 -43.54
C GLU A 277 36.53 -42.53 -42.66
N PRO A 278 35.42 -42.62 -41.89
CA PRO A 278 35.19 -43.75 -41.02
C PRO A 278 34.96 -45.03 -41.83
N GLU A 279 35.67 -46.11 -41.47
CA GLU A 279 35.49 -47.41 -42.11
C GLU A 279 34.02 -47.87 -42.02
N PRO A 280 33.45 -48.52 -43.07
CA PRO A 280 32.07 -49.01 -43.03
C PRO A 280 31.85 -50.01 -41.90
N GLY A 281 31.13 -49.57 -40.86
CA GLY A 281 30.77 -50.41 -39.72
C GLY A 281 29.94 -51.64 -40.15
N PRO A 282 30.01 -52.76 -39.40
CA PRO A 282 29.22 -53.95 -39.70
C PRO A 282 27.73 -53.60 -39.67
N GLY A 283 27.00 -54.05 -40.70
CA GLY A 283 25.58 -53.70 -40.90
C GLY A 283 24.68 -54.11 -39.73
N PRO A 284 23.52 -53.46 -39.57
CA PRO A 284 22.65 -53.63 -38.41
C PRO A 284 22.19 -55.10 -38.29
N GLY A 285 22.45 -55.68 -37.12
CA GLY A 285 21.86 -56.95 -36.73
C GLY A 285 20.33 -56.84 -36.59
N PRO A 286 19.59 -57.96 -36.56
CA PRO A 286 18.15 -57.93 -36.34
C PRO A 286 17.85 -57.26 -35.00
N GLY A 287 17.04 -56.20 -35.05
CA GLY A 287 16.66 -55.44 -33.85
C GLY A 287 15.90 -56.30 -32.83
N PRO A 288 15.92 -55.90 -31.54
CA PRO A 288 15.09 -56.56 -30.54
C PRO A 288 13.61 -56.52 -30.95
N GLY A 289 12.90 -57.62 -30.70
CA GLY A 289 11.45 -57.67 -30.90
C GLY A 289 10.73 -56.67 -29.99
N PRO A 290 9.47 -56.33 -30.29
CA PRO A 290 8.71 -55.36 -29.50
C PRO A 290 8.67 -55.77 -28.03
N GLU A 291 9.02 -54.83 -27.16
CA GLU A 291 8.82 -54.99 -25.73
C GLU A 291 7.32 -55.13 -25.44
N PRO A 292 6.91 -55.94 -24.44
CA PRO A 292 5.51 -56.08 -24.10
C PRO A 292 4.94 -54.74 -23.65
N GLU A 293 3.75 -54.39 -24.13
CA GLU A 293 3.03 -53.20 -23.67
C GLU A 293 2.86 -53.26 -22.15
N PRO A 294 3.07 -52.15 -21.42
CA PRO A 294 2.91 -52.13 -19.96
C PRO A 294 1.47 -52.48 -19.60
N GLU A 295 1.30 -53.40 -18.63
CA GLU A 295 -0.02 -53.72 -18.09
C GLU A 295 -0.65 -52.43 -17.53
N PRO A 296 -1.95 -52.19 -17.78
CA PRO A 296 -2.61 -50.96 -17.34
C PRO A 296 -2.55 -50.87 -15.81
N GLU A 297 -2.14 -49.70 -15.31
CA GLU A 297 -2.18 -49.41 -13.87
C GLU A 297 -3.61 -49.60 -13.34
N PRO A 298 -3.80 -50.22 -12.16
CA PRO A 298 -5.13 -50.43 -11.61
C PRO A 298 -5.82 -49.09 -11.38
N GLU A 299 -7.07 -48.98 -11.84
CA GLU A 299 -7.90 -47.81 -11.57
C GLU A 299 -7.95 -47.56 -10.04
N PRO A 300 -7.81 -46.31 -9.57
CA PRO A 300 -7.85 -46.03 -8.14
C PRO A 300 -9.19 -46.46 -7.57
N GLU A 301 -9.17 -47.20 -6.46
CA GLU A 301 -10.39 -47.60 -5.76
C GLU A 301 -11.18 -46.34 -5.38
N PRO A 302 -12.52 -46.32 -5.59
CA PRO A 302 -13.32 -45.15 -5.26
C PRO A 302 -13.21 -44.83 -3.78
N GLU A 303 -12.95 -43.56 -3.45
CA GLU A 303 -12.94 -43.09 -2.07
C GLU A 303 -14.28 -43.46 -1.39
N PRO A 304 -14.25 -43.97 -0.14
CA PRO A 304 -15.47 -44.36 0.55
C PRO A 304 -16.38 -43.15 0.72
N GLU A 305 -17.64 -43.27 0.30
CA GLU A 305 -18.65 -42.23 0.53
C GLU A 305 -18.67 -41.84 2.03
N PRO A 306 -18.70 -40.54 2.36
CA PRO A 306 -18.69 -40.11 3.75
C PRO A 306 -19.92 -40.67 4.47
N GLU A 307 -19.71 -41.32 5.61
CA GLU A 307 -20.80 -41.90 6.41
C GLU A 307 -21.86 -40.82 6.69
N PRO A 308 -23.17 -41.13 6.51
CA PRO A 308 -24.22 -40.21 6.89
C PRO A 308 -24.10 -39.83 8.36
N GLY A 309 -23.81 -38.56 8.63
CA GLY A 309 -23.72 -38.03 9.98
C GLY A 309 -24.99 -38.34 10.78
N PRO A 310 -24.88 -38.51 12.12
CA PRO A 310 -26.01 -38.94 12.94
C PRO A 310 -27.19 -37.98 12.75
N GLY A 311 -28.30 -38.54 12.26
CA GLY A 311 -29.52 -37.78 12.01
C GLY A 311 -30.03 -37.09 13.29
N PRO A 312 -30.78 -35.97 13.15
CA PRO A 312 -31.26 -35.22 14.30
C PRO A 312 -32.07 -36.13 15.24
N GLY A 313 -31.66 -36.18 16.50
CA GLY A 313 -32.32 -36.96 17.53
C GLY A 313 -33.78 -36.55 17.72
N PRO A 314 -34.65 -37.44 18.24
CA PRO A 314 -36.05 -37.12 18.45
C PRO A 314 -36.19 -35.92 19.38
N GLY A 315 -36.88 -34.88 18.88
CA GLY A 315 -37.15 -33.67 19.67
C GLY A 315 -37.94 -34.00 20.94
N PRO A 316 -37.75 -33.22 22.03
CA PRO A 316 -38.49 -33.43 23.27
C PRO A 316 -40.00 -33.28 23.02
N GLY A 317 -40.77 -34.28 23.45
CA GLY A 317 -42.23 -34.25 23.37
C GLY A 317 -42.84 -33.18 24.28
N PRO A 318 -44.11 -32.78 24.04
CA PRO A 318 -44.76 -31.75 24.83
C PRO A 318 -44.88 -32.17 26.30
N GLY A 319 -44.36 -31.33 27.19
CA GLY A 319 -44.59 -31.41 28.63
C GLY A 319 -46.04 -31.04 29.00
N PRO A 320 -46.50 -31.36 30.23
CA PRO A 320 -47.89 -31.22 30.60
C PRO A 320 -48.32 -29.76 30.75
N GLU A 321 -49.57 -29.50 30.38
CA GLU A 321 -50.27 -28.23 30.50
C GLU A 321 -50.63 -27.96 31.99
N PRO A 322 -50.23 -26.82 32.59
CA PRO A 322 -50.55 -26.49 33.98
C PRO A 322 -51.95 -25.88 34.13
N GLU A 323 -52.62 -26.21 35.25
CA GLU A 323 -53.93 -25.66 35.63
C GLU A 323 -53.84 -24.16 36.03
N PRO A 324 -54.93 -23.39 35.91
CA PRO A 324 -54.94 -21.97 36.25
C PRO A 324 -55.16 -21.74 37.75
N ASP A 325 -54.38 -20.85 38.37
CA ASP A 325 -54.77 -20.19 39.63
C ASP A 325 -54.24 -18.74 39.64
N ASP A 326 -55.01 -17.88 40.30
CA ASP A 326 -54.93 -16.43 40.21
C ASP A 326 -53.87 -15.84 41.16
N ARG A 327 -53.08 -14.86 40.67
CA ARG A 327 -53.00 -13.48 41.21
C ARG A 327 -51.75 -12.70 40.74
N ASP A 328 -52.04 -11.56 40.11
CA ASP A 328 -51.46 -10.23 40.33
C ASP A 328 -49.94 -10.05 40.56
N ASP A 329 -49.36 -9.38 39.56
CA ASP A 329 -48.42 -8.25 39.63
C ASP A 329 -46.89 -8.44 39.59
N GLU A 330 -46.28 -7.47 38.89
CA GLU A 330 -44.86 -7.09 38.77
C GLU A 330 -43.82 -8.19 38.46
N GLY A 331 -43.38 -8.24 37.19
CA GLY A 331 -42.28 -9.09 36.74
C GLY A 331 -40.91 -8.39 36.73
N ASP A 332 -39.87 -9.14 37.08
CA ASP A 332 -38.46 -8.81 36.82
C ASP A 332 -37.81 -10.02 36.12
N ALA A 333 -37.23 -9.79 34.94
CA ALA A 333 -36.79 -10.85 34.03
C ALA A 333 -35.41 -10.53 33.44
N ASN A 334 -34.37 -10.70 34.25
CA ASN A 334 -33.00 -10.66 33.78
C ASN A 334 -32.61 -12.04 33.18
N GLY A 335 -32.76 -12.17 31.86
CA GLY A 335 -32.49 -13.40 31.11
C GLY A 335 -32.01 -13.10 29.70
N ALA A 336 -30.69 -13.07 29.51
CA ALA A 336 -30.06 -12.61 28.28
C ALA A 336 -30.51 -13.42 27.05
N ASN A 337 -31.08 -12.72 26.07
CA ASN A 337 -31.25 -13.20 24.72
C ASN A 337 -30.63 -12.17 23.77
N ALA A 338 -29.30 -12.18 23.70
CA ALA A 338 -28.52 -11.26 22.89
C ALA A 338 -28.74 -11.57 21.40
N LYS A 339 -29.78 -10.95 20.82
CA LYS A 339 -29.87 -10.80 19.36
C LYS A 339 -28.85 -9.74 18.95
N THR A 340 -27.95 -10.12 18.06
CA THR A 340 -27.04 -9.17 17.41
C THR A 340 -27.86 -8.10 16.70
N VAL A 341 -27.47 -6.84 16.92
CA VAL A 341 -28.00 -5.68 16.19
C VAL A 341 -26.95 -5.30 15.16
N ASP A 342 -27.26 -5.49 13.89
CA ASP A 342 -26.39 -5.07 12.79
C ASP A 342 -26.42 -3.54 12.68
N ILE A 343 -25.43 -2.86 13.26
CA ILE A 343 -25.29 -1.40 13.13
C ILE A 343 -24.61 -1.11 11.80
N LEU A 344 -25.41 -0.67 10.82
CA LEU A 344 -24.94 -0.15 9.55
C LEU A 344 -24.38 1.27 9.73
N ILE A 345 -23.05 1.40 9.76
CA ILE A 345 -22.36 2.71 9.76
C ILE A 345 -22.30 3.23 8.32
N GLY A 346 -23.28 4.04 7.94
CA GLY A 346 -23.26 4.76 6.67
C GLY A 346 -22.34 5.98 6.72
N LEU A 347 -21.21 5.93 6.03
CA LEU A 347 -20.51 7.14 5.59
C LEU A 347 -21.14 7.61 4.27
N GLY A 348 -21.28 8.93 4.07
CA GLY A 348 -22.15 9.56 3.06
C GLY A 348 -21.85 9.31 1.57
N ASN A 349 -21.03 8.32 1.22
CA ASN A 349 -20.59 7.99 -0.14
C ASN A 349 -21.08 6.60 -0.64
N GLY A 350 -22.06 5.97 0.04
CA GLY A 350 -22.83 4.86 -0.53
C GLY A 350 -22.26 3.44 -0.39
N ASN A 351 -21.13 3.25 0.29
CA ASN A 351 -20.67 1.91 0.69
C ASN A 351 -21.22 1.53 2.07
N THR A 352 -21.69 0.30 2.21
CA THR A 352 -22.10 -0.33 3.47
C THR A 352 -21.25 -1.57 3.75
N GLY A 353 -20.78 -1.72 4.99
CA GLY A 353 -19.97 -2.85 5.46
C GLY A 353 -20.40 -3.27 6.87
N MET A 354 -20.06 -4.50 7.26
CA MET A 354 -20.45 -5.09 8.55
C MET A 354 -19.49 -4.68 9.67
N ILE A 355 -19.96 -4.74 10.94
CA ILE A 355 -19.14 -4.42 12.12
C ILE A 355 -17.89 -5.31 12.23
N ASP A 356 -17.97 -6.56 11.80
CA ASP A 356 -16.87 -7.53 11.95
C ASP A 356 -15.59 -7.11 11.22
N ASP A 357 -15.69 -6.36 10.12
CA ASP A 357 -14.54 -5.79 9.40
C ASP A 357 -13.75 -4.76 10.25
N TYR A 358 -14.40 -4.12 11.24
CA TYR A 358 -13.78 -3.12 12.12
C TYR A 358 -13.16 -3.71 13.39
N LEU A 359 -13.56 -4.92 13.81
CA LEU A 359 -12.97 -5.63 14.95
C LEU A 359 -11.58 -6.21 14.60
N ALA A 360 -11.34 -6.52 13.32
CA ALA A 360 -10.03 -6.95 12.82
C ALA A 360 -8.92 -5.86 12.92
N LEU A 361 -9.29 -4.59 13.16
CA LEU A 361 -8.37 -3.45 13.27
C LEU A 361 -7.92 -3.15 14.71
N GLY A 362 -8.32 -3.95 15.70
CA GLY A 362 -7.87 -3.80 17.09
C GLY A 362 -8.49 -2.60 17.84
N THR A 363 -9.57 -2.03 17.31
CA THR A 363 -10.23 -0.84 17.86
C THR A 363 -11.02 -1.13 19.14
N ASP A 364 -10.72 -0.43 20.23
CA ASP A 364 -11.53 -0.46 21.45
C ASP A 364 -12.76 0.45 21.29
N LEU A 365 -13.94 -0.18 21.15
CA LEU A 365 -15.24 0.50 20.96
C LEU A 365 -15.94 0.90 22.28
N SER A 366 -15.31 0.66 23.44
CA SER A 366 -15.94 0.94 24.75
C SER A 366 -16.25 2.42 25.02
N SER A 367 -15.69 3.34 24.24
CA SER A 367 -15.92 4.78 24.34
C SER A 367 -17.21 5.29 23.68
N LEU A 368 -17.93 4.48 22.87
CA LEU A 368 -19.13 4.93 22.15
C LEU A 368 -20.42 4.94 23.00
N ILE A 369 -20.44 4.29 24.17
CA ILE A 369 -21.66 4.06 24.96
C ILE A 369 -21.86 5.18 26.00
N GLY A 370 -22.14 6.41 25.55
CA GLY A 370 -22.31 7.57 26.43
C GLY A 370 -23.20 8.73 25.95
N GLY A 371 -23.65 8.74 24.69
CA GLY A 371 -24.50 9.81 24.15
C GLY A 371 -25.94 9.77 24.67
N GLN A 372 -26.57 10.94 24.86
CA GLN A 372 -28.01 11.03 25.12
C GLN A 372 -28.79 10.95 23.79
N MET A 373 -29.93 10.27 23.81
CA MET A 373 -30.88 10.31 22.68
C MET A 373 -31.84 11.48 22.86
N GLU A 374 -32.04 12.28 21.81
CA GLU A 374 -33.13 13.26 21.72
C GLU A 374 -34.03 12.97 20.51
N ASP A 375 -35.35 13.06 20.71
CA ASP A 375 -36.37 13.01 19.65
C ASP A 375 -36.54 14.42 19.08
N VAL A 376 -36.03 14.63 17.87
CA VAL A 376 -35.80 15.98 17.34
C VAL A 376 -37.00 16.50 16.54
N ASN A 377 -37.88 15.60 16.06
CA ASN A 377 -38.86 15.93 15.02
C ASN A 377 -40.29 15.45 15.32
N GLY A 378 -40.55 14.69 16.38
CA GLY A 378 -41.91 14.25 16.76
C GLY A 378 -42.58 13.28 15.77
N ASN A 379 -41.81 12.77 14.81
CA ASN A 379 -42.22 11.78 13.80
C ASN A 379 -41.59 10.39 14.02
N GLY A 380 -40.84 10.20 15.12
CA GLY A 380 -40.18 8.92 15.45
C GLY A 380 -38.71 8.81 15.01
N ASP A 381 -38.09 9.90 14.57
CA ASP A 381 -36.65 9.96 14.28
C ASP A 381 -35.85 10.29 15.55
N SER A 382 -35.13 9.31 16.10
CA SER A 382 -34.21 9.50 17.24
C SER A 382 -32.78 9.60 16.75
N ILE A 383 -32.06 10.64 17.17
CA ILE A 383 -30.62 10.81 16.91
C ILE A 383 -29.85 10.48 18.20
N ILE A 384 -28.75 9.74 18.07
CA ILE A 384 -27.75 9.59 19.13
C ILE A 384 -26.73 10.72 18.94
N ASP A 385 -26.74 11.72 19.81
CA ASP A 385 -25.70 12.74 19.81
C ASP A 385 -24.45 12.20 20.51
N VAL A 386 -23.52 11.68 19.69
CA VAL A 386 -22.11 11.52 20.05
C VAL A 386 -21.35 12.59 19.28
N GLY A 387 -20.95 13.63 20.02
CA GLY A 387 -20.57 14.93 19.46
C GLY A 387 -19.65 14.89 18.23
N GLU A 388 -20.05 15.67 17.23
CA GLU A 388 -19.40 15.90 15.93
C GLU A 388 -19.36 14.72 14.93
N SER A 389 -20.43 14.69 14.11
CA SER A 389 -20.43 14.28 12.68
C SER A 389 -20.63 12.80 12.32
N ILE A 390 -21.89 12.32 12.38
CA ILE A 390 -22.39 11.28 11.46
C ILE A 390 -23.74 11.73 10.87
N VAL A 391 -23.89 11.66 9.54
CA VAL A 391 -25.17 11.88 8.84
C VAL A 391 -25.72 10.53 8.42
N VAL A 392 -26.88 10.14 8.97
CA VAL A 392 -27.57 8.88 8.64
C VAL A 392 -28.76 9.18 7.74
N THR A 393 -28.93 8.41 6.66
CA THR A 393 -30.14 8.43 5.83
C THR A 393 -30.75 7.04 5.67
N GLY A 394 -31.95 6.85 6.23
CA GLY A 394 -32.91 5.83 5.80
C GLY A 394 -32.96 4.55 6.63
N VAL A 395 -34.03 4.40 7.42
CA VAL A 395 -34.58 3.10 7.85
C VAL A 395 -36.10 3.15 7.85
N SER A 396 -36.74 2.01 7.55
CA SER A 396 -38.21 1.90 7.47
C SER A 396 -38.83 1.63 8.85
N SER A 397 -39.96 2.28 9.14
CA SER A 397 -40.56 2.41 10.47
C SER A 397 -41.35 1.18 10.94
N ALA A 398 -40.70 0.09 11.32
CA ALA A 398 -41.38 -1.16 11.73
C ALA A 398 -41.18 -1.63 13.19
N ASP A 399 -40.00 -1.46 13.81
CA ASP A 399 -39.63 -2.21 15.04
C ASP A 399 -38.92 -1.38 16.14
N LEU A 400 -39.54 -0.29 16.65
CA LEU A 400 -38.95 0.55 17.73
C LEU A 400 -39.84 0.81 18.96
N SER A 401 -40.82 -0.05 19.24
CA SER A 401 -41.76 0.13 20.37
C SER A 401 -41.40 -0.59 21.69
N SER A 402 -40.16 -1.09 21.85
CA SER A 402 -39.80 -2.01 22.97
C SER A 402 -38.60 -1.62 23.84
N LEU A 403 -37.97 -0.45 23.66
CA LEU A 403 -36.70 -0.09 24.34
C LEU A 403 -36.77 1.07 25.35
N SER A 404 -37.93 1.38 25.92
CA SER A 404 -38.05 2.33 27.04
C SER A 404 -38.68 1.69 28.29
N GLY A 405 -37.87 1.41 29.32
CA GLY A 405 -38.38 0.79 30.56
C GLY A 405 -37.38 0.49 31.69
N GLY A 406 -36.83 1.54 32.34
CA GLY A 406 -36.14 1.48 33.66
C GLY A 406 -34.77 0.75 33.71
N ASN A 407 -33.85 0.97 34.66
CA ASN A 407 -33.68 1.95 35.75
C ASN A 407 -32.17 2.00 36.12
N GLY A 408 -31.55 3.07 36.64
CA GLY A 408 -32.03 4.44 36.85
C GLY A 408 -31.19 5.20 37.89
N PHE A 409 -30.23 6.04 37.48
CA PHE A 409 -29.41 6.90 38.37
C PHE A 409 -29.79 8.37 38.20
N GLY A 410 -30.31 8.99 39.26
CA GLY A 410 -30.81 10.36 39.22
C GLY A 410 -29.85 11.39 39.82
N PHE A 411 -29.88 12.61 39.28
CA PHE A 411 -29.54 13.84 40.00
C PHE A 411 -30.62 14.88 39.76
N GLY A 412 -31.12 15.48 40.85
CA GLY A 412 -32.26 16.39 40.81
C GLY A 412 -31.89 17.82 40.39
N LEU A 413 -32.74 18.43 39.56
CA LEU A 413 -32.66 19.84 39.21
C LEU A 413 -33.24 20.71 40.34
N GLY A 414 -32.43 21.67 40.82
CA GLY A 414 -32.90 22.79 41.64
C GLY A 414 -32.95 24.07 40.81
N PHE A 415 -34.15 24.54 40.47
CA PHE A 415 -34.34 25.80 39.73
C PHE A 415 -34.13 27.03 40.62
N GLY A 416 -33.48 28.06 40.07
CA GLY A 416 -33.24 29.35 40.70
C GLY A 416 -33.84 30.52 39.91
N GLN A 417 -35.15 30.74 40.09
CA GLN A 417 -36.02 31.80 39.55
C GLN A 417 -36.21 31.87 38.03
#